data_AF-A0A7J3BCH5-F1
#
_entry.id   AF-A0A7J3BCH5-F1
#
_cell.length_a   1.000
_cell.length_b   1.000
_cell.length_c   1.000
_cell.angle_alpha   90.00
_cell.angle_beta   90.00
_cell.angle_gamma   90.00
#
_symmetry.space_group_name_H-M   'P 1'
#
loop_
_entity.id
_entity.type
_entity.pdbx_description
1 polymer ?
#
loop_
_entity_poly.entity_id
_entity_poly.type
_entity_poly.pdbx_seq_one_letter_code
_entity_poly.pdbx_strand_id
1 'polypeptide(L)'
;MEGEFTVESRFGVKRGIAGGMLLILSEDQPSGLEAAEKAVEAIMSDNDGVILPFPGGICRSGSKVGSQKYKLPASTNQQFCPTLRTSVPDSLLPENVKSVYEIVINSITPSAMKKALGLGIRAVARASGVLRVTAANYGGRLGPYKLMLKDVLQT
;
A
#
# COMPACT_ATOMS: atom_id res chain seq x y z
N MET A 1 13.71 30.98 24.62
CA MET A 1 14.85 30.23 25.16
C MET A 1 15.85 29.86 24.07
N GLU A 2 15.43 29.37 22.90
CA GLU A 2 16.37 29.19 21.76
C GLU A 2 16.65 30.49 20.97
N GLY A 3 15.70 31.43 20.93
CA GLY A 3 15.83 32.67 20.17
C GLY A 3 14.54 33.01 19.43
N GLU A 4 14.64 33.28 18.13
CA GLU A 4 13.53 33.60 17.23
C GLU A 4 13.16 32.40 16.34
N PHE A 5 11.85 32.13 16.22
CA PHE A 5 11.31 31.15 15.28
C PHE A 5 10.59 31.88 14.15
N THR A 6 11.12 31.76 12.94
CA THR A 6 10.50 32.31 11.72
C THR A 6 9.62 31.25 11.06
N VAL A 7 8.40 31.64 10.68
CA VAL A 7 7.45 30.77 9.99
C VAL A 7 6.72 31.56 8.90
N GLU A 8 6.44 30.90 7.78
CA GLU A 8 5.64 31.52 6.72
C GLU A 8 4.22 31.84 7.21
N SER A 9 3.67 32.96 6.74
CA SER A 9 2.30 33.37 7.08
C SER A 9 1.22 32.56 6.34
N ARG A 10 1.60 31.79 5.31
CA ARG A 10 0.67 31.04 4.46
C ARG A 10 1.31 29.74 3.99
N PHE A 11 0.51 28.68 3.93
CA PHE A 11 0.91 27.38 3.40
C PHE A 11 -0.04 26.97 2.27
N GLY A 12 0.52 26.50 1.17
CA GLY A 12 -0.27 26.04 0.02
C GLY A 12 -1.02 24.74 0.32
N VAL A 13 -2.28 24.68 -0.09
CA VAL A 13 -3.09 23.45 -0.03
C VAL A 13 -3.57 23.10 -1.43
N LYS A 14 -3.47 21.82 -1.80
CA LYS A 14 -3.92 21.29 -3.08
C LYS A 14 -4.69 19.99 -2.86
N ARG A 15 -5.65 19.72 -3.75
CA ARG A 15 -6.30 18.41 -3.83
C ARG A 15 -5.27 17.34 -4.25
N GLY A 16 -5.02 16.40 -3.34
CA GLY A 16 -4.21 15.21 -3.60
C GLY A 16 -5.05 13.97 -3.86
N ILE A 17 -4.36 12.85 -4.00
CA ILE A 17 -4.91 11.50 -4.13
C ILE A 17 -4.36 10.69 -2.98
N ALA A 18 -5.23 9.96 -2.29
CA ALA A 18 -4.85 9.09 -1.19
C ALA A 18 -5.27 7.64 -1.47
N GLY A 19 -4.51 6.70 -0.93
CA GLY A 19 -4.88 5.28 -0.95
C GLY A 19 -4.55 4.55 -2.25
N GLY A 20 -3.59 5.03 -3.04
CA GLY A 20 -2.98 4.15 -4.03
C GLY A 20 -2.20 3.06 -3.29
N MET A 21 -2.31 1.80 -3.70
CA MET A 21 -1.73 0.71 -2.93
C MET A 21 -1.25 -0.45 -3.79
N LEU A 22 -0.32 -1.22 -3.24
CA LEU A 22 -0.02 -2.58 -3.68
C LEU A 22 0.06 -3.52 -2.47
N LEU A 23 -0.28 -4.78 -2.70
CA LEU A 23 -0.14 -5.89 -1.76
C LEU A 23 0.99 -6.81 -2.22
N ILE A 24 1.87 -7.16 -1.29
CA ILE A 24 3.03 -8.02 -1.48
C ILE A 24 2.71 -9.35 -0.80
N LEU A 25 2.48 -10.39 -1.58
CA LEU A 25 2.19 -11.74 -1.10
C LEU A 25 3.47 -12.57 -1.17
N SER A 26 3.90 -13.10 -0.02
CA SER A 26 5.21 -13.73 0.13
C SER A 26 5.13 -15.08 0.84
N GLU A 27 6.15 -15.91 0.62
CA GLU A 27 6.23 -17.27 1.16
C GLU A 27 6.48 -17.32 2.67
N ASP A 28 7.03 -16.25 3.23
CA ASP A 28 7.24 -16.04 4.66
C ASP A 28 7.30 -14.55 5.02
N GLN A 29 7.29 -14.25 6.33
CA GLN A 29 7.28 -12.89 6.83
C GLN A 29 8.59 -12.12 6.55
N PRO A 30 9.78 -12.69 6.76
CA PRO A 30 11.05 -12.00 6.46
C PRO A 30 11.14 -11.56 5.00
N SER A 31 10.85 -12.45 4.04
CA SER A 31 10.89 -12.15 2.61
C SER A 31 9.90 -11.04 2.24
N GLY A 32 8.69 -11.09 2.82
CA GLY A 32 7.69 -10.05 2.63
C GLY A 32 8.11 -8.68 3.16
N LEU A 33 8.76 -8.65 4.33
CA LEU A 33 9.22 -7.42 4.95
C LEU A 33 10.37 -6.80 4.16
N GLU A 34 11.36 -7.60 3.79
CA GLU A 34 12.50 -7.16 2.97
C GLU A 34 12.03 -6.59 1.62
N ALA A 35 11.08 -7.26 0.96
CA ALA A 35 10.49 -6.77 -0.28
C ALA A 35 9.74 -5.44 -0.08
N ALA A 36 9.02 -5.29 1.04
CA ALA A 36 8.31 -4.06 1.39
C ALA A 36 9.26 -2.90 1.68
N GLU A 37 10.35 -3.14 2.42
CA GLU A 37 11.39 -2.14 2.71
C GLU A 37 12.08 -1.69 1.42
N LYS A 38 12.44 -2.63 0.53
CA LYS A 38 12.96 -2.31 -0.82
C LYS A 38 11.98 -1.49 -1.66
N ALA A 39 10.68 -1.75 -1.54
CA ALA A 39 9.65 -0.96 -2.20
C ALA A 39 9.59 0.48 -1.66
N VAL A 40 9.66 0.64 -0.34
CA VAL A 40 9.72 1.93 0.34
C VAL A 40 10.95 2.71 -0.12
N GLU A 41 12.13 2.10 -0.09
CA GLU A 41 13.38 2.73 -0.55
C GLU A 41 13.29 3.19 -2.01
N ALA A 42 12.78 2.32 -2.90
CA ALA A 42 12.62 2.65 -4.30
C ALA A 42 11.65 3.81 -4.53
N ILE A 43 10.50 3.83 -3.83
CA ILE A 43 9.53 4.92 -3.91
C ILE A 43 10.13 6.22 -3.35
N MET A 44 10.83 6.15 -2.22
CA MET A 44 11.36 7.33 -1.54
C MET A 44 12.63 7.88 -2.19
N SER A 45 13.32 7.10 -3.03
CA SER A 45 14.45 7.58 -3.86
C SER A 45 14.04 8.66 -4.88
N ASP A 46 12.75 8.74 -5.21
CA ASP A 46 12.17 9.70 -6.16
C ASP A 46 10.80 10.16 -5.64
N ASN A 47 10.85 10.96 -4.57
CA ASN A 47 9.72 11.27 -3.69
C ASN A 47 8.95 12.58 -4.02
N ASP A 48 9.10 13.13 -5.23
CA ASP A 48 8.48 14.42 -5.54
C ASP A 48 6.95 14.34 -5.48
N GLY A 49 6.40 14.91 -4.41
CA GLY A 49 4.97 14.97 -4.17
C GLY A 49 4.31 13.67 -3.72
N VAL A 50 5.07 12.74 -3.13
CA VAL A 50 4.58 11.42 -2.65
C VAL A 50 4.92 11.21 -1.18
N ILE A 51 4.01 10.57 -0.44
CA ILE A 51 4.28 10.08 0.92
C ILE A 51 3.77 8.65 1.10
N LEU A 52 4.40 7.92 2.03
CA LEU A 52 3.97 6.62 2.52
C LEU A 52 3.55 6.76 3.99
N PRO A 53 2.25 6.89 4.30
CA PRO A 53 1.80 7.42 5.60
C PRO A 53 1.81 6.39 6.74
N PHE A 54 2.06 5.11 6.44
CA PHE A 54 2.12 4.07 7.46
C PHE A 54 3.51 4.05 8.14
N PRO A 55 3.64 3.45 9.33
CA PRO A 55 4.93 3.32 10.00
C PRO A 55 5.97 2.64 9.10
N GLY A 56 7.11 3.32 8.87
CA GLY A 56 8.13 2.84 7.93
C GLY A 56 7.65 2.72 6.47
N GLY A 57 6.51 3.30 6.13
CA GLY A 57 5.86 3.17 4.81
C GLY A 57 5.09 1.87 4.60
N ILE A 58 4.96 1.01 5.63
CA ILE A 58 4.48 -0.37 5.48
C ILE A 58 3.24 -0.61 6.37
N CYS A 59 2.15 -1.06 5.75
CA CYS A 59 0.95 -1.51 6.43
C CYS A 59 0.97 -3.03 6.59
N ARG A 60 0.90 -3.51 7.84
CA ARG A 60 0.80 -4.95 8.16
C ARG A 60 -0.61 -5.43 8.48
N SER A 61 -1.55 -4.49 8.69
CA SER A 61 -2.87 -4.82 9.25
C SER A 61 -3.91 -5.14 8.18
N GLY A 62 -3.91 -4.43 7.04
CA GLY A 62 -4.88 -4.57 5.94
C GLY A 62 -6.35 -4.45 6.36
N SER A 63 -7.09 -3.47 5.85
CA SER A 63 -8.49 -3.25 6.27
C SER A 63 -9.52 -3.47 5.17
N LYS A 64 -10.72 -3.89 5.57
CA LYS A 64 -11.94 -3.79 4.77
C LYS A 64 -12.92 -2.81 5.41
N VAL A 65 -13.82 -2.27 4.60
CA VAL A 65 -14.92 -1.42 5.08
C VAL A 65 -15.91 -2.26 5.89
N GLY A 66 -16.30 -1.74 7.05
CA GLY A 66 -17.27 -2.37 7.93
C GLY A 66 -16.71 -3.56 8.70
N SER A 67 -17.60 -4.35 9.29
CA SER A 67 -17.33 -5.61 9.97
C SER A 67 -18.51 -6.56 9.76
N GLN A 68 -18.25 -7.87 9.80
CA GLN A 68 -19.28 -8.90 9.57
C GLN A 68 -20.26 -9.01 10.75
N LYS A 69 -19.81 -8.73 11.98
CA LYS A 69 -20.58 -8.98 13.22
C LYS A 69 -20.80 -7.73 14.06
N TYR A 70 -19.91 -6.75 13.98
CA TYR A 70 -19.90 -5.60 14.88
C TYR A 70 -20.12 -4.29 14.13
N LYS A 71 -20.65 -3.28 14.80
CA LYS A 71 -20.78 -1.92 14.27
C LYS A 71 -19.42 -1.21 14.30
N LEU A 72 -18.52 -1.60 13.41
CA LEU A 72 -17.19 -1.01 13.25
C LEU A 72 -17.05 -0.39 11.85
N PRO A 73 -16.43 0.80 11.71
CA PRO A 73 -16.24 1.44 10.40
C PRO A 73 -15.23 0.69 9.52
N ALA A 74 -14.28 -0.01 10.13
CA ALA A 74 -13.30 -0.85 9.46
C ALA A 74 -12.97 -2.07 10.33
N SER A 75 -12.50 -3.14 9.69
CA SER A 75 -11.99 -4.34 10.36
C SER A 75 -10.93 -5.01 9.49
N THR A 76 -10.25 -6.05 10.01
CA THR A 76 -9.25 -6.80 9.25
C THR A 76 -9.80 -7.31 7.92
N ASN A 77 -9.00 -7.24 6.87
CA ASN A 77 -9.35 -7.83 5.59
C ASN A 77 -9.04 -9.34 5.59
N GLN A 78 -9.97 -10.13 6.13
CA GLN A 78 -9.80 -11.57 6.35
C GLN A 78 -9.47 -12.36 5.09
N GLN A 79 -9.86 -11.87 3.91
CA GLN A 79 -9.55 -12.52 2.63
C GLN A 79 -8.04 -12.54 2.34
N PHE A 80 -7.28 -11.61 2.93
CA PHE A 80 -5.82 -11.50 2.83
C PHE A 80 -5.11 -11.86 4.15
N CYS A 81 -5.75 -12.56 5.08
CA CYS A 81 -5.11 -13.03 6.32
C CYS A 81 -4.59 -14.47 6.15
N PRO A 82 -3.26 -14.71 6.11
CA PRO A 82 -2.71 -16.06 5.90
C PRO A 82 -3.15 -17.08 6.95
N THR A 83 -3.22 -16.65 8.21
CA THR A 83 -3.63 -17.50 9.35
C THR A 83 -5.12 -17.87 9.35
N LEU A 84 -5.95 -17.15 8.58
CA LEU A 84 -7.39 -17.41 8.48
C LEU A 84 -7.77 -18.11 7.17
N ARG A 85 -6.81 -18.36 6.27
CA ARG A 85 -7.07 -18.87 4.92
C ARG A 85 -7.96 -20.12 4.90
N THR A 86 -7.72 -21.07 5.79
CA THR A 86 -8.49 -22.33 5.85
C THR A 86 -9.90 -22.16 6.44
N SER A 87 -10.13 -21.09 7.20
CA SER A 87 -11.43 -20.79 7.83
C SER A 87 -12.25 -19.76 7.07
N VAL A 88 -11.67 -19.10 6.08
CA VAL A 88 -12.30 -18.06 5.24
C VAL A 88 -12.49 -18.64 3.83
N PRO A 89 -13.71 -19.09 3.46
CA PRO A 89 -13.94 -19.79 2.19
C PRO A 89 -13.62 -18.95 0.94
N ASP A 90 -13.72 -17.63 1.05
CA ASP A 90 -13.45 -16.65 0.00
C ASP A 90 -12.06 -16.01 0.12
N SER A 91 -11.10 -16.72 0.71
CA SER A 91 -9.72 -16.24 0.79
C SER A 91 -9.14 -16.01 -0.61
N LEU A 92 -8.41 -14.91 -0.75
CA LEU A 92 -7.74 -14.52 -2.00
C LEU A 92 -6.26 -14.95 -2.01
N LEU A 93 -5.82 -15.68 -0.97
CA LEU A 93 -4.43 -16.10 -0.81
C LEU A 93 -4.19 -17.50 -1.38
N PRO A 94 -3.19 -17.67 -2.26
CA PRO A 94 -2.65 -18.97 -2.63
C PRO A 94 -2.13 -19.77 -1.41
N GLU A 95 -2.00 -21.09 -1.57
CA GLU A 95 -1.60 -21.99 -0.48
C GLU A 95 -0.17 -21.76 0.05
N ASN A 96 0.73 -21.26 -0.78
CA ASN A 96 2.12 -20.99 -0.42
C ASN A 96 2.35 -19.60 0.17
N VAL A 97 1.33 -18.73 0.22
CA VAL A 97 1.45 -17.40 0.82
C VAL A 97 1.27 -17.48 2.33
N LYS A 98 2.30 -17.05 3.08
CA LYS A 98 2.29 -17.03 4.56
C LYS A 98 2.40 -15.62 5.15
N SER A 99 2.71 -14.62 4.33
CA SER A 99 2.77 -13.22 4.76
C SER A 99 2.26 -12.27 3.68
N VAL A 100 1.62 -11.18 4.12
CA VAL A 100 1.09 -10.12 3.26
C VAL A 100 1.45 -8.78 3.86
N TYR A 101 2.09 -7.93 3.07
CA TYR A 101 2.30 -6.52 3.40
C TYR A 101 1.60 -5.63 2.38
N GLU A 102 1.23 -4.43 2.81
CA GLU A 102 0.61 -3.41 1.99
C GLU A 102 1.48 -2.15 2.00
N ILE A 103 1.73 -1.58 0.82
CA ILE A 103 2.30 -0.23 0.70
C ILE A 103 1.16 0.69 0.29
N VAL A 104 0.87 1.69 1.12
CA VAL A 104 -0.12 2.74 0.83
C VAL A 104 0.62 4.01 0.46
N ILE A 105 0.17 4.65 -0.62
CA ILE A 105 0.78 5.81 -1.23
C ILE A 105 -0.26 6.92 -1.30
N ASN A 106 0.13 8.12 -0.85
CA ASN A 106 -0.59 9.36 -1.13
C ASN A 106 0.29 10.25 -2.01
N SER A 107 -0.34 11.07 -2.84
CA SER A 107 0.38 11.98 -3.73
C SER A 107 -0.37 13.26 -4.03
N ILE A 108 0.35 14.28 -4.49
CA ILE A 108 -0.21 15.55 -4.95
C ILE A 108 -0.64 15.55 -6.43
N THR A 109 -0.26 14.52 -7.22
CA THR A 109 -0.68 14.35 -8.62
C THR A 109 -0.89 12.88 -9.02
N PRO A 110 -1.80 12.59 -9.98
CA PRO A 110 -1.95 11.23 -10.52
C PRO A 110 -0.69 10.65 -11.18
N SER A 111 0.15 11.50 -11.78
CA SER A 111 1.40 11.06 -12.41
C SER A 111 2.41 10.60 -11.36
N ALA A 112 2.59 11.37 -10.28
CA ALA A 112 3.45 10.98 -9.16
C ALA A 112 2.98 9.68 -8.51
N MET A 113 1.66 9.50 -8.36
CA MET A 113 1.07 8.23 -7.89
C MET A 113 1.44 7.03 -8.77
N LYS A 114 1.26 7.15 -10.09
CA LYS A 114 1.59 6.06 -11.03
C LYS A 114 3.09 5.75 -10.99
N LYS A 115 3.94 6.78 -11.01
CA LYS A 115 5.39 6.62 -10.93
C LYS A 115 5.80 5.88 -9.66
N ALA A 116 5.29 6.29 -8.49
CA ALA A 116 5.57 5.65 -7.22
C ALA A 116 5.11 4.18 -7.18
N LEU A 117 3.88 3.89 -7.61
CA LEU A 117 3.41 2.50 -7.70
C LEU A 117 4.31 1.67 -8.64
N GLY A 118 4.72 2.22 -9.79
CA GLY A 118 5.59 1.53 -10.74
C GLY A 118 6.96 1.22 -10.15
N LEU A 119 7.57 2.16 -9.43
CA LEU A 119 8.83 1.97 -8.70
C LEU A 119 8.70 0.86 -7.64
N GLY A 120 7.66 0.94 -6.80
CA GLY A 120 7.41 -0.06 -5.77
C GLY A 120 7.21 -1.47 -6.34
N ILE A 121 6.36 -1.62 -7.36
CA ILE A 121 6.10 -2.91 -8.01
C ILE A 121 7.38 -3.49 -8.63
N ARG A 122 8.18 -2.66 -9.33
CA ARG A 122 9.45 -3.11 -9.94
C ARG A 122 10.48 -3.53 -8.88
N ALA A 123 10.53 -2.85 -7.73
CA ALA A 123 11.39 -3.24 -6.62
C ALA A 123 10.96 -4.58 -6.01
N VAL A 124 9.66 -4.73 -5.72
CA VAL A 124 9.08 -5.96 -5.17
C VAL A 124 9.29 -7.15 -6.12
N ALA A 125 9.13 -6.95 -7.43
CA ALA A 125 9.30 -8.01 -8.43
C ALA A 125 10.75 -8.56 -8.52
N ARG A 126 11.74 -7.83 -7.98
CA ARG A 126 13.15 -8.26 -7.93
C ARG A 126 13.51 -8.92 -6.59
N ALA A 127 12.62 -8.90 -5.61
CA ALA A 127 12.86 -9.48 -4.30
C ALA A 127 12.61 -11.00 -4.33
N SER A 128 13.42 -11.75 -3.58
CA SER A 128 13.24 -13.19 -3.38
C SER A 128 12.07 -13.46 -2.42
N GLY A 129 11.43 -14.63 -2.56
CA GLY A 129 10.32 -15.05 -1.69
C GLY A 129 8.99 -14.32 -1.92
N VAL A 130 8.92 -13.37 -2.86
CA VAL A 130 7.67 -12.77 -3.32
C VAL A 130 6.99 -13.69 -4.33
N LEU A 131 5.74 -14.06 -4.06
CA LEU A 131 4.97 -14.99 -4.87
C LEU A 131 3.99 -14.26 -5.81
N ARG A 132 3.48 -13.10 -5.38
CA ARG A 132 2.51 -12.32 -6.15
C ARG A 132 2.49 -10.87 -5.69
N VAL A 133 2.30 -9.97 -6.66
CA VAL A 133 1.90 -8.58 -6.40
C VAL A 133 0.46 -8.41 -6.85
N THR A 134 -0.36 -7.78 -6.02
CA THR A 134 -1.75 -7.44 -6.35
C THR A 134 -2.12 -6.09 -5.72
N ALA A 135 -3.38 -5.67 -5.81
CA ALA A 135 -3.90 -4.54 -5.08
C ALA A 135 -5.30 -4.86 -4.56
N ALA A 136 -5.63 -4.41 -3.36
CA ALA A 136 -7.01 -4.42 -2.89
C ALA A 136 -7.81 -3.31 -3.58
N ASN A 137 -9.11 -3.52 -3.73
CA ASN A 137 -10.03 -2.50 -4.18
C ASN A 137 -11.41 -2.71 -3.55
N TYR A 138 -12.26 -1.70 -3.64
CA TYR A 138 -13.59 -1.71 -3.05
C TYR A 138 -14.70 -1.85 -4.12
N GLY A 139 -14.44 -2.65 -5.15
CA GLY A 139 -15.36 -2.88 -6.28
C GLY A 139 -15.58 -1.65 -7.16
N GLY A 140 -14.68 -0.66 -7.08
CA GLY A 140 -14.82 0.62 -7.81
C GLY A 140 -15.94 1.52 -7.28
N ARG A 141 -16.47 1.26 -6.08
CA ARG A 141 -17.62 2.00 -5.50
C ARG A 141 -17.25 3.13 -4.54
N LEU A 142 -16.00 3.22 -4.09
CA LEU A 142 -15.55 4.20 -3.09
C LEU A 142 -14.67 5.31 -3.69
N GLY A 143 -13.63 4.93 -4.43
CA GLY A 143 -12.65 5.87 -4.96
C GLY A 143 -12.97 6.29 -6.40
N PRO A 144 -12.75 7.57 -6.77
CA PRO A 144 -12.94 8.04 -8.14
C PRO A 144 -11.79 7.61 -9.08
N TYR A 145 -10.64 7.19 -8.53
CA TYR A 145 -9.47 6.77 -9.28
C TYR A 145 -9.36 5.25 -9.34
N LYS A 146 -9.07 4.72 -10.53
CA LYS A 146 -8.74 3.31 -10.76
C LYS A 146 -7.31 3.22 -11.29
N LEU A 147 -6.41 2.66 -10.50
CA LEU A 147 -5.00 2.51 -10.84
C LEU A 147 -4.77 1.04 -11.23
N MET A 148 -4.87 0.75 -12.53
CA MET A 148 -4.60 -0.59 -13.03
C MET A 148 -3.10 -0.86 -13.00
N LEU A 149 -2.67 -1.91 -12.29
CA LEU A 149 -1.24 -2.22 -12.12
C LEU A 149 -0.51 -2.42 -13.45
N LYS A 150 -1.19 -2.99 -14.46
CA LYS A 150 -0.62 -3.15 -15.81
C LYS A 150 -0.28 -1.80 -16.46
N ASP A 151 -1.15 -0.81 -16.31
CA ASP A 151 -1.00 0.51 -16.94
C ASP A 151 0.09 1.33 -16.20
N VAL A 152 0.21 1.12 -14.89
CA VAL A 152 1.26 1.70 -14.05
C VAL A 152 2.66 1.22 -14.44
N LEU A 153 2.80 -0.01 -14.96
CA LEU A 153 4.09 -0.55 -15.38
C LEU A 153 4.53 -0.09 -16.77
N GLN A 154 3.61 0.49 -17.56
CA GLN A 154 3.89 1.03 -18.89
C GLN A 154 4.42 2.47 -18.87
N THR A 155 4.52 3.06 -17.68
CA THR A 155 5.15 4.38 -17.42
C THR A 155 6.54 4.22 -16.83
#